data_AF-A0A2P6NJK8-F1
#
_entry.id   AF-A0A2P6NJK8-F1
#
_cell.length_a   1.000
_cell.length_b   1.000
_cell.length_c   1.000
_cell.angle_alpha   90.00
_cell.angle_beta   90.00
_cell.angle_gamma   90.00
#
_symmetry.space_group_name_H-M   'P 1'
#
loop_
_entity.id
_entity.type
_entity.pdbx_description
1 polymer ?
#
loop_
_entity_poly.entity_id
_entity_poly.type
_entity_poly.pdbx_seq_one_letter_code
_entity_poly.pdbx_strand_id
1 'polypeptide(L)'
;MMTRAPTTRAALGVEVERSAGIKRHPQHGDSSTADAIVAEYATYEEYLDSQISAKDLYYLEDEDLARQLVELGYRGGELKREEFDQRKRNAESLKSKKSSNLLPRALASTGKDLSSSPFLSALAEREDQCIIFIRDKNKKGQEVSGYIDYAERLKTENFENYFSRRKRLLPKPTDLSFYNWETQTPSSNPTSNFQIIASNPDPKAEPGLLFKNKRDRKVINVDPKADPGDNSRRIEIKTDEYVQVVIYDHTTRRKT
;
A
#
# COMPACT_ATOMS: atom_id res chain seq x y z
N MET A 1 13.23 -55.44 39.92
CA MET A 1 12.85 -55.00 41.28
C MET A 1 12.58 -53.50 41.19
N MET A 2 11.30 -53.09 41.16
CA MET A 2 10.59 -52.50 42.32
C MET A 2 11.22 -51.16 42.73
N THR A 3 10.56 -50.01 42.87
CA THR A 3 9.14 -49.59 42.90
C THR A 3 9.11 -48.08 43.18
N ARG A 4 8.14 -47.36 42.59
CA ARG A 4 7.29 -46.31 43.21
C ARG A 4 7.88 -44.98 43.77
N ALA A 5 7.39 -43.87 43.19
CA ALA A 5 7.05 -42.60 43.87
C ALA A 5 5.85 -42.82 44.85
N PRO A 6 5.30 -41.87 45.66
CA PRO A 6 5.41 -40.38 45.68
C PRO A 6 5.42 -39.76 47.12
N THR A 7 5.18 -38.44 47.27
CA THR A 7 4.22 -37.78 48.23
C THR A 7 4.63 -36.35 48.68
N THR A 8 3.89 -35.36 48.16
CA THR A 8 3.02 -34.35 48.81
C THR A 8 3.47 -33.49 50.04
N ARG A 9 3.44 -32.16 49.80
CA ARG A 9 2.91 -31.00 50.60
C ARG A 9 3.61 -30.44 51.86
N ALA A 10 3.79 -29.11 51.82
CA ALA A 10 3.19 -28.07 52.70
C ALA A 10 4.18 -27.11 53.40
N ALA A 11 4.03 -25.80 53.13
CA ALA A 11 4.15 -24.66 54.04
C ALA A 11 3.68 -23.39 53.26
N LEU A 12 2.59 -22.70 53.62
CA LEU A 12 2.54 -21.58 54.58
C LEU A 12 3.68 -20.59 54.30
N GLY A 13 3.49 -19.42 53.69
CA GLY A 13 2.54 -18.35 53.99
C GLY A 13 3.38 -17.08 54.18
N VAL A 14 2.90 -15.94 53.70
CA VAL A 14 3.10 -14.57 54.22
C VAL A 14 2.82 -13.59 53.08
N GLU A 15 1.76 -12.83 53.32
CA GLU A 15 1.26 -11.68 52.60
C GLU A 15 2.02 -10.44 53.10
N VAL A 16 2.59 -9.63 52.21
CA VAL A 16 2.96 -8.23 52.50
C VAL A 16 2.64 -7.38 51.28
N GLU A 17 1.78 -6.39 51.52
CA GLU A 17 1.29 -5.39 50.58
C GLU A 17 2.38 -4.46 49.99
N ARG A 18 1.93 -3.78 48.93
CA ARG A 18 2.26 -2.42 48.44
C ARG A 18 3.28 -2.32 47.32
N SER A 19 2.76 -2.07 46.12
CA SER A 19 3.35 -1.12 45.18
C SER A 19 2.25 -0.46 44.36
N ALA A 20 2.21 0.87 44.50
CA ALA A 20 1.37 1.78 43.74
C ALA A 20 1.81 1.85 42.27
N GLY A 21 0.87 2.19 41.38
CA GLY A 21 1.19 2.88 40.14
C GLY A 21 0.56 2.31 38.87
N ILE A 22 -0.19 3.19 38.20
CA ILE A 22 -0.64 3.14 36.80
C ILE A 22 -1.98 2.43 36.56
N LYS A 23 -3.06 3.14 36.93
CA LYS A 23 -4.34 3.01 36.22
C LYS A 23 -4.14 3.51 34.79
N ARG A 24 -4.05 2.58 33.83
CA ARG A 24 -4.18 2.92 32.42
C ARG A 24 -5.61 3.40 32.18
N HIS A 25 -5.71 4.62 31.67
CA HIS A 25 -6.93 5.21 31.14
C HIS A 25 -7.44 4.33 29.97
N PRO A 26 -8.69 3.85 29.96
CA PRO A 26 -9.32 3.42 28.72
C PRO A 26 -9.93 4.66 28.06
N GLN A 27 -9.21 5.24 27.11
CA GLN A 27 -9.75 6.18 26.13
C GLN A 27 -10.19 5.35 24.92
N HIS A 28 -11.37 4.74 25.01
CA HIS A 28 -12.07 4.19 23.85
C HIS A 28 -13.41 4.91 23.73
N GLY A 29 -13.37 6.11 23.17
CA GLY A 29 -14.53 6.66 22.47
C GLY A 29 -14.76 5.82 21.21
N ASP A 30 -16.01 5.44 20.99
CA ASP A 30 -16.46 4.51 19.96
C ASP A 30 -16.19 5.07 18.55
N SER A 31 -15.19 4.52 17.86
CA SER A 31 -14.79 4.95 16.50
C SER A 31 -15.94 4.90 15.50
N SER A 32 -16.95 4.05 15.75
CA SER A 32 -18.09 3.87 14.84
C SER A 32 -19.04 5.06 14.85
N THR A 33 -19.29 5.63 16.03
CA THR A 33 -20.15 6.82 16.22
C THR A 33 -19.52 8.06 15.56
N ALA A 34 -18.21 8.22 15.73
CA ALA A 34 -17.46 9.31 15.13
C ALA A 34 -17.50 9.29 13.59
N ASP A 35 -17.36 8.10 13.00
CA ASP A 35 -17.40 7.94 11.54
C ASP A 35 -18.79 8.23 10.97
N ALA A 36 -19.86 7.92 11.71
CA ALA A 36 -21.23 8.27 11.34
C ALA A 36 -21.46 9.79 11.36
N ILE A 37 -21.01 10.47 12.43
CA ILE A 37 -21.10 11.93 12.57
C ILE A 37 -20.41 12.64 11.38
N VAL A 38 -19.19 12.22 11.04
CA VAL A 38 -18.40 12.81 9.94
C VAL A 38 -19.04 12.56 8.56
N ALA A 39 -19.83 11.50 8.43
CA ALA A 39 -20.57 11.20 7.21
C ALA A 39 -21.85 12.05 7.07
N GLU A 40 -22.50 12.38 8.19
CA GLU A 40 -23.76 13.11 8.26
C GLU A 40 -23.58 14.62 8.05
N TYR A 41 -22.62 15.24 8.72
CA TYR A 41 -22.42 16.69 8.70
C TYR A 41 -21.35 17.13 7.71
N ALA A 42 -21.59 18.20 6.96
CA ALA A 42 -20.64 18.72 5.96
C ALA A 42 -19.47 19.47 6.63
N THR A 43 -19.77 20.26 7.66
CA THR A 43 -18.78 21.05 8.40
C THR A 43 -18.84 20.75 9.90
N TYR A 44 -17.80 21.15 10.63
CA TYR A 44 -17.77 21.01 12.07
C TYR A 44 -18.78 21.95 12.76
N GLU A 45 -19.01 23.14 12.18
CA GLU A 45 -20.02 24.09 12.65
C GLU A 45 -21.42 23.48 12.58
N GLU A 46 -21.76 22.78 11.51
CA GLU A 46 -23.05 22.11 11.35
C GLU A 46 -23.25 21.00 12.41
N TYR A 47 -22.15 20.30 12.76
CA TYR A 47 -22.16 19.34 13.86
C TYR A 47 -22.38 20.02 15.22
N LEU A 48 -21.74 21.16 15.50
CA LEU A 48 -21.97 21.90 16.75
C LEU A 48 -23.42 22.41 16.84
N ASP A 49 -23.95 22.93 15.73
CA ASP A 49 -25.32 23.46 15.66
C ASP A 49 -26.36 22.36 15.93
N SER A 50 -26.09 21.12 15.51
CA SER A 50 -26.94 19.95 15.80
C SER A 50 -27.07 19.63 17.30
N GLN A 51 -26.12 20.12 18.12
CA GLN A 51 -26.09 19.89 19.56
C GLN A 51 -26.67 21.06 20.37
N ILE A 52 -26.98 22.19 19.73
CA ILE A 52 -27.59 23.35 20.37
C ILE A 52 -29.09 23.10 20.56
N SER A 53 -29.57 23.16 21.80
CA SER A 53 -31.00 23.00 22.11
C SER A 53 -31.74 24.33 22.17
N ALA A 54 -33.07 24.30 22.05
CA ALA A 54 -33.91 25.50 22.22
C ALA A 54 -33.77 26.14 23.61
N LYS A 55 -33.40 25.37 24.65
CA LYS A 55 -33.10 25.94 25.97
C LYS A 55 -31.80 26.74 25.96
N ASP A 56 -30.80 26.28 25.19
CA ASP A 56 -29.52 26.97 25.09
C ASP A 56 -29.71 28.34 24.43
N LEU A 57 -30.50 28.39 23.35
CA LEU A 57 -30.90 29.65 22.72
C LEU A 57 -31.76 30.53 23.63
N TYR A 58 -32.66 29.95 24.42
CA TYR A 58 -33.50 30.72 25.36
C TYR A 58 -32.70 31.37 26.50
N TYR A 59 -31.66 30.72 27.00
CA TYR A 59 -30.87 31.24 28.13
C TYR A 59 -29.65 32.05 27.71
N LEU A 60 -29.08 31.77 26.55
CA LEU A 60 -27.88 32.45 26.06
C LEU A 60 -28.21 33.59 25.11
N GLU A 61 -29.34 33.50 24.39
CA GLU A 61 -29.79 34.44 23.35
C GLU A 61 -28.74 34.69 22.23
N ASP A 62 -27.63 33.96 22.24
CA ASP A 62 -26.48 34.08 21.36
C ASP A 62 -26.03 32.68 20.92
N GLU A 63 -26.09 32.45 19.61
CA GLU A 63 -25.77 31.18 18.96
C GLU A 63 -24.26 30.86 19.00
N ASP A 64 -23.40 31.88 18.91
CA ASP A 64 -21.95 31.70 18.96
C ASP A 64 -21.50 31.35 20.38
N LEU A 65 -22.15 31.94 21.39
CA LEU A 65 -21.93 31.58 22.78
C LEU A 65 -22.39 30.13 23.07
N ALA A 66 -23.50 29.70 22.48
CA ALA A 66 -23.97 28.33 22.57
C ALA A 66 -22.99 27.34 21.92
N ARG A 67 -22.49 27.64 20.71
CA ARG A 67 -21.44 26.85 20.04
C ARG A 67 -20.19 26.70 20.90
N GLN A 68 -19.72 27.79 21.51
CA GLN A 68 -18.53 27.76 22.38
C GLN A 68 -18.71 26.85 23.59
N LEU A 69 -19.89 26.87 24.21
CA LEU A 69 -20.19 26.01 25.37
C LEU A 69 -20.23 24.52 25.01
N VAL A 70 -20.76 24.20 23.83
CA VAL A 70 -20.81 22.87 23.23
C VAL A 70 -19.37 22.42 22.94
N GLU A 71 -18.58 23.22 22.21
CA GLU A 71 -17.19 22.92 21.86
C GLU A 71 -16.26 22.73 23.09
N LEU A 72 -16.52 23.43 24.20
CA LEU A 72 -15.80 23.25 25.47
C LEU A 72 -16.08 21.89 26.15
N GLY A 73 -17.04 21.11 25.66
CA GLY A 73 -17.27 19.73 26.06
C GLY A 73 -17.92 19.56 27.44
N TYR A 74 -18.58 20.59 27.97
CA TYR A 74 -19.24 20.53 29.28
C TYR A 74 -20.38 19.50 29.35
N ARG A 75 -20.86 19.00 28.21
CA ARG A 75 -21.89 17.95 28.11
C ARG A 75 -21.34 16.54 27.86
N GLY A 76 -20.03 16.42 27.58
CA GLY A 76 -19.34 15.16 27.34
C GLY A 76 -19.68 14.50 26.00
N GLY A 77 -18.70 13.85 25.38
CA GLY A 77 -18.89 13.06 24.14
C GLY A 77 -18.66 13.81 22.83
N GLU A 78 -18.27 15.08 22.89
CA GLU A 78 -18.08 15.89 21.68
C GLU A 78 -16.77 15.61 20.96
N LEU A 79 -16.86 15.52 19.63
CA LEU A 79 -15.69 15.39 18.78
C LEU A 79 -14.92 16.71 18.78
N LYS A 80 -13.59 16.67 18.90
CA LYS A 80 -12.77 17.88 18.73
C LYS A 80 -12.71 18.25 17.25
N ARG A 81 -12.66 19.55 16.94
CA ARG A 81 -12.48 20.08 15.57
C ARG A 81 -11.40 19.36 14.76
N GLU A 82 -10.19 19.26 15.30
CA GLU A 82 -9.07 18.58 14.61
C GLU A 82 -9.38 17.11 14.33
N GLU A 83 -10.08 16.44 15.24
CA GLU A 83 -10.46 15.03 15.10
C GLU A 83 -11.55 14.86 14.03
N PHE A 84 -12.51 15.79 13.97
CA PHE A 84 -13.56 15.82 12.95
C PHE A 84 -12.95 16.06 11.57
N ASP A 85 -12.10 17.09 11.44
CA ASP A 85 -11.45 17.45 10.18
C ASP A 85 -10.53 16.33 9.69
N GLN A 86 -9.76 15.71 10.60
CA GLN A 86 -8.88 14.61 10.26
C GLN A 86 -9.68 13.39 9.77
N ARG A 87 -10.79 13.06 10.43
CA ARG A 87 -11.67 11.96 9.98
C ARG A 87 -12.38 12.30 8.68
N LYS A 88 -12.82 13.54 8.47
CA LYS A 88 -13.45 14.02 7.22
C LYS A 88 -12.49 13.86 6.04
N ARG A 89 -11.26 14.36 6.19
CA ARG A 89 -10.17 14.19 5.21
C ARG A 89 -9.91 12.71 4.90
N ASN A 90 -9.87 11.87 5.94
CA ASN A 90 -9.66 10.43 5.75
C ASN A 90 -10.83 9.78 4.98
N ALA A 91 -12.08 10.08 5.34
CA ALA A 91 -13.27 9.54 4.68
C ALA A 91 -13.36 9.95 3.20
N GLU A 92 -13.04 11.20 2.88
CA GLU A 92 -12.99 11.71 1.50
C GLU A 92 -11.86 11.04 0.70
N SER A 93 -10.69 10.84 1.31
CA SER A 93 -9.59 10.11 0.66
C SER A 93 -9.93 8.64 0.38
N LEU A 94 -10.76 8.02 1.23
CA LEU A 94 -11.24 6.66 1.01
C LEU A 94 -12.33 6.62 -0.07
N LYS A 95 -13.23 7.60 -0.11
CA LYS A 95 -14.24 7.73 -1.18
C LYS A 95 -13.58 7.93 -2.55
N SER A 96 -12.55 8.76 -2.67
CA SER A 96 -11.82 8.97 -3.93
C SER A 96 -11.04 7.72 -4.39
N LYS A 97 -10.46 6.96 -3.46
CA LYS A 97 -9.83 5.67 -3.76
C LYS A 97 -10.85 4.59 -4.16
N LYS A 98 -12.08 4.65 -3.64
CA LYS A 98 -13.16 3.74 -4.05
C LYS A 98 -13.74 4.11 -5.42
N SER A 99 -13.93 5.40 -5.70
CA SER A 99 -14.46 5.86 -6.99
C SER A 99 -13.49 5.61 -8.15
N SER A 100 -12.18 5.73 -7.93
CA SER A 100 -11.16 5.37 -8.94
C SER A 100 -11.15 3.87 -9.30
N ASN A 101 -11.71 3.00 -8.45
CA ASN A 101 -11.87 1.58 -8.73
C ASN A 101 -13.20 1.24 -9.45
N LEU A 102 -14.16 2.18 -9.54
CA LEU A 102 -15.52 1.93 -10.06
C LEU A 102 -15.75 2.36 -11.51
N LEU A 103 -14.97 3.32 -12.02
CA LEU A 103 -15.01 3.72 -13.43
C LEU A 103 -13.89 3.01 -14.21
N PRO A 104 -14.15 2.50 -15.43
CA PRO A 104 -13.09 2.04 -16.31
C PRO A 104 -12.13 3.22 -16.57
N ARG A 105 -10.95 3.17 -15.97
CA ARG A 105 -9.90 4.17 -16.22
C ARG A 105 -9.55 4.07 -17.71
N ALA A 106 -9.70 5.17 -18.45
CA ALA A 106 -9.19 5.23 -19.81
C ALA A 106 -7.70 4.85 -19.79
N LEU A 107 -7.31 3.89 -20.63
CA LEU A 107 -5.93 3.40 -20.71
C LEU A 107 -5.00 4.55 -21.11
N ALA A 108 -3.81 4.60 -20.52
CA ALA A 108 -2.85 5.68 -20.77
C ALA A 108 -2.29 5.66 -22.20
N SER A 109 -2.36 4.52 -22.88
CA SER A 109 -1.99 4.33 -24.28
C SER A 109 -3.06 4.76 -25.29
N THR A 110 -4.28 5.10 -24.84
CA THR A 110 -5.41 5.40 -25.74
C THR A 110 -5.07 6.56 -26.68
N GLY A 111 -5.20 6.32 -27.99
CA GLY A 111 -4.96 7.32 -29.03
C GLY A 111 -3.48 7.70 -29.24
N LYS A 112 -2.54 6.90 -28.73
CA LYS A 112 -1.10 7.09 -28.95
C LYS A 112 -0.61 6.29 -30.15
N ASP A 113 0.23 6.89 -30.97
CA ASP A 113 0.96 6.16 -32.01
C ASP A 113 2.19 5.48 -31.40
N LEU A 114 2.09 4.16 -31.27
CA LEU A 114 3.13 3.30 -30.69
C LEU A 114 3.81 2.42 -31.75
N SER A 115 3.47 2.58 -33.03
CA SER A 115 3.95 1.72 -34.13
C SER A 115 5.48 1.65 -34.23
N SER A 116 6.16 2.74 -33.87
CA SER A 116 7.62 2.86 -33.89
C SER A 116 8.31 2.45 -32.58
N SER A 117 7.58 1.97 -31.57
CA SER A 117 8.17 1.49 -30.31
C SER A 117 7.61 0.11 -29.95
N PRO A 118 8.35 -0.97 -30.25
CA PRO A 118 7.98 -2.32 -29.85
C PRO A 118 7.74 -2.45 -28.33
N PHE A 119 8.53 -1.71 -27.54
CA PHE A 119 8.41 -1.69 -26.10
C PHE A 119 7.10 -1.06 -25.62
N LEU A 120 6.81 0.17 -26.05
CA LEU A 120 5.58 0.83 -25.64
C LEU A 120 4.34 0.11 -26.18
N SER A 121 4.40 -0.44 -27.40
CA SER A 121 3.33 -1.29 -27.94
C SER A 121 3.06 -2.49 -27.03
N ALA A 122 4.12 -3.20 -26.61
CA ALA A 122 3.98 -4.33 -25.69
C ALA A 122 3.42 -3.93 -24.32
N LEU A 123 3.77 -2.75 -23.80
CA LEU A 123 3.18 -2.26 -22.56
C LEU A 123 1.70 -1.87 -22.70
N ALA A 124 1.33 -1.24 -23.81
CA ALA A 124 -0.06 -0.83 -24.09
C ALA A 124 -1.01 -2.02 -24.19
N GLU A 125 -0.57 -3.13 -24.79
CA GLU A 125 -1.33 -4.38 -24.85
C GLU A 125 -1.63 -4.98 -23.47
N ARG A 126 -0.81 -4.62 -22.48
CA ARG A 126 -0.87 -5.22 -21.14
C ARG A 126 -1.63 -4.32 -20.18
N GLU A 127 -1.20 -3.06 -19.99
CA GLU A 127 -1.69 -2.11 -18.96
C GLU A 127 -2.29 -2.77 -17.69
N ASP A 128 -1.66 -3.86 -17.24
CA ASP A 128 -2.14 -4.78 -16.20
C ASP A 128 -0.93 -5.39 -15.47
N GLN A 129 -1.16 -6.40 -14.64
CA GLN A 129 -0.18 -7.03 -13.76
C GLN A 129 0.90 -7.82 -14.53
N CYS A 130 2.03 -7.18 -14.84
CA CYS A 130 3.27 -7.83 -15.26
C CYS A 130 4.49 -7.26 -14.53
N ILE A 131 5.62 -7.94 -14.64
CA ILE A 131 6.93 -7.44 -14.18
C ILE A 131 7.75 -7.06 -15.41
N ILE A 132 8.33 -5.86 -15.40
CA ILE A 132 9.19 -5.36 -16.48
C ILE A 132 10.62 -5.32 -15.97
N PHE A 133 11.53 -6.02 -16.63
CA PHE A 133 12.96 -5.84 -16.48
C PHE A 133 13.46 -4.83 -17.51
N ILE A 134 14.21 -3.82 -17.05
CA ILE A 134 14.92 -2.88 -17.91
C ILE A 134 16.37 -2.83 -17.47
N ARG A 135 17.30 -2.82 -18.43
CA ARG A 135 18.71 -2.45 -18.27
C ARG A 135 19.03 -1.35 -19.28
N ASP A 136 19.53 -0.22 -18.81
CA ASP A 136 19.95 0.90 -19.65
C ASP A 136 20.74 1.96 -18.86
N LYS A 137 21.17 3.03 -19.52
CA LYS A 137 21.85 4.17 -18.90
C LYS A 137 20.88 5.22 -18.37
N ASN A 138 21.13 5.69 -17.15
CA ASN A 138 20.43 6.82 -16.57
C ASN A 138 20.90 8.17 -17.17
N LYS A 139 20.30 9.28 -16.75
CA LYS A 139 20.65 10.63 -17.25
C LYS A 139 22.11 11.04 -17.00
N LYS A 140 22.78 10.42 -16.03
CA LYS A 140 24.21 10.64 -15.72
C LYS A 140 25.13 9.71 -16.53
N GLY A 141 24.57 8.89 -17.44
CA GLY A 141 25.32 7.91 -18.23
C GLY A 141 25.63 6.60 -17.50
N GLN A 142 25.20 6.45 -16.23
CA GLN A 142 25.49 5.27 -15.44
C GLN A 142 24.54 4.15 -15.82
N GLU A 143 25.08 2.95 -15.93
CA GLU A 143 24.29 1.77 -16.24
C GLU A 143 23.48 1.32 -15.01
N VAL A 144 22.18 1.15 -15.21
CA VAL A 144 21.22 0.72 -14.19
C VAL A 144 20.37 -0.41 -14.73
N SER A 145 19.98 -1.32 -13.85
CA SER A 145 19.00 -2.35 -14.17
C SER A 145 18.01 -2.55 -13.04
N GLY A 146 16.85 -3.11 -13.32
CA GLY A 146 15.90 -3.43 -12.28
C GLY A 146 14.61 -4.03 -12.80
N TYR A 147 13.86 -4.59 -11.86
CA TYR A 147 12.54 -5.16 -12.09
C TYR A 147 11.49 -4.17 -11.56
N ILE A 148 10.46 -3.92 -12.35
CA ILE A 148 9.39 -2.95 -12.09
C ILE A 148 8.08 -3.71 -12.04
N ASP A 149 7.33 -3.55 -10.95
CA ASP A 149 5.93 -3.97 -10.90
C ASP A 149 5.10 -2.96 -11.72
N TYR A 150 4.63 -3.37 -12.90
CA TYR A 150 3.97 -2.46 -13.82
C TYR A 150 2.67 -1.91 -13.23
N ALA A 151 1.87 -2.76 -12.57
CA ALA A 151 0.61 -2.38 -11.96
C ALA A 151 0.80 -1.41 -10.78
N GLU A 152 1.84 -1.59 -9.97
CA GLU A 152 2.20 -0.62 -8.91
C GLU A 152 2.62 0.73 -9.53
N ARG A 153 3.41 0.69 -10.61
CA ARG A 153 3.86 1.90 -11.31
C ARG A 153 2.69 2.66 -11.94
N LEU A 154 1.71 1.97 -12.53
CA LEU A 154 0.50 2.57 -13.12
C LEU A 154 -0.38 3.30 -12.10
N LYS A 155 -0.32 2.90 -10.83
CA LYS A 155 -1.04 3.54 -9.72
C LYS A 155 -0.31 4.80 -9.21
N THR A 156 1.01 4.76 -9.22
CA THR A 156 1.85 5.80 -8.59
C THR A 156 2.36 6.86 -9.57
N GLU A 157 2.31 6.59 -10.88
CA GLU A 157 2.79 7.51 -11.91
C GLU A 157 1.80 7.71 -13.07
N ASN A 158 1.89 8.89 -13.69
CA ASN A 158 1.12 9.20 -14.89
C ASN A 158 1.79 8.60 -16.14
N PHE A 159 1.25 7.47 -16.61
CA PHE A 159 1.80 6.75 -17.77
C PHE A 159 1.59 7.43 -19.12
N GLU A 160 0.70 8.41 -19.19
CA GLU A 160 0.54 9.27 -20.36
C GLU A 160 1.88 9.88 -20.79
N ASN A 161 2.76 10.23 -19.83
CA ASN A 161 4.08 10.79 -20.12
C ASN A 161 5.05 9.79 -20.77
N TYR A 162 4.91 8.50 -20.47
CA TYR A 162 5.72 7.43 -21.07
C TYR A 162 5.21 7.10 -22.47
N PHE A 163 3.89 6.91 -22.62
CA PHE A 163 3.28 6.61 -23.92
C PHE A 163 3.34 7.79 -24.91
N SER A 164 3.39 9.03 -24.43
CA SER A 164 3.67 10.22 -25.25
C SER A 164 5.17 10.48 -25.49
N ARG A 165 6.06 9.60 -25.03
CA ARG A 165 7.53 9.70 -25.16
C ARG A 165 8.17 10.94 -24.55
N ARG A 166 7.42 11.70 -23.74
CA ARG A 166 7.95 12.83 -22.96
C ARG A 166 8.88 12.38 -21.83
N LYS A 167 8.79 11.11 -21.43
CA LYS A 167 9.60 10.50 -20.39
C LYS A 167 9.98 9.08 -20.80
N ARG A 168 11.24 8.69 -20.56
CA ARG A 168 11.69 7.29 -20.68
C ARG A 168 11.45 6.54 -19.38
N LEU A 169 10.94 5.31 -19.47
CA LEU A 169 10.78 4.44 -18.30
C LEU A 169 12.13 3.84 -17.94
N LEU A 170 12.62 4.10 -16.73
CA LEU A 170 13.86 3.54 -16.20
C LEU A 170 13.60 2.97 -14.79
N PRO A 171 14.37 1.94 -14.37
CA PRO A 171 14.33 1.45 -12.99
C PRO A 171 14.70 2.54 -11.98
N LYS A 172 14.05 2.50 -10.82
CA LYS A 172 14.31 3.37 -9.68
C LYS A 172 14.62 2.55 -8.43
N PRO A 173 15.34 3.13 -7.45
CA PRO A 173 15.62 2.48 -6.17
C PRO A 173 14.38 2.02 -5.39
N THR A 174 13.19 2.50 -5.71
CA THR A 174 11.90 2.14 -5.09
C THR A 174 11.14 1.02 -5.81
N ASP A 175 11.63 0.55 -6.97
CA ASP A 175 10.98 -0.51 -7.74
C ASP A 175 11.28 -1.90 -7.11
N LEU A 176 10.70 -2.98 -7.66
CA LEU A 176 10.85 -4.33 -7.10
C LEU A 176 12.31 -4.68 -6.87
N SER A 177 13.16 -4.34 -7.82
CA SER A 177 14.58 -4.26 -7.55
C SER A 177 15.23 -3.22 -8.44
N PHE A 178 16.40 -2.77 -8.00
CA PHE A 178 17.24 -1.85 -8.72
C PHE A 178 18.69 -2.19 -8.42
N TYR A 179 19.53 -1.99 -9.43
CA TYR A 179 20.96 -2.14 -9.31
C TYR A 179 21.63 -1.04 -10.15
N ASN A 180 22.51 -0.28 -9.53
CA ASN A 180 23.43 0.61 -10.23
C ASN A 180 24.75 -0.14 -10.44
N TRP A 181 25.12 -0.38 -11.70
CA TRP A 181 26.30 -1.18 -12.06
C TRP A 181 27.61 -0.45 -11.76
N GLU A 182 27.59 0.88 -11.77
CA GLU A 182 28.78 1.69 -11.49
C GLU A 182 29.05 1.77 -9.99
N THR A 183 28.02 2.04 -9.18
CA THR A 183 28.16 2.14 -7.72
C THR A 183 27.97 0.80 -7.00
N GLN A 184 27.66 -0.26 -7.74
CA GLN A 184 27.34 -1.59 -7.25
C GLN A 184 26.26 -1.60 -6.15
N THR A 185 25.30 -0.68 -6.22
CA THR A 185 24.31 -0.46 -5.16
C THR A 185 22.99 -1.14 -5.52
N PRO A 186 22.58 -2.20 -4.80
CA PRO A 186 21.28 -2.84 -4.97
C PRO A 186 20.20 -2.18 -4.10
N SER A 187 18.95 -2.30 -4.52
CA SER A 187 17.77 -2.19 -3.66
C SER A 187 16.70 -3.19 -4.07
N SER A 188 15.88 -3.59 -3.10
CA SER A 188 14.81 -4.58 -3.28
C SER A 188 13.61 -4.16 -2.45
N ASN A 189 12.47 -3.91 -3.09
CA ASN A 189 11.27 -3.39 -2.43
C ASN A 189 10.04 -4.23 -2.77
N PRO A 190 9.46 -5.01 -1.84
CA PRO A 190 8.22 -5.71 -2.10
C PRO A 190 7.07 -4.70 -2.35
N THR A 191 6.17 -5.02 -3.28
CA THR A 191 5.04 -4.15 -3.65
C THR A 191 3.72 -4.69 -3.11
N SER A 192 2.59 -4.04 -3.42
CA SER A 192 1.27 -4.59 -3.11
C SER A 192 0.98 -5.92 -3.81
N ASN A 193 1.60 -6.17 -4.98
CA ASN A 193 1.35 -7.37 -5.78
C ASN A 193 2.40 -8.48 -5.58
N PHE A 194 3.66 -8.14 -5.28
CA PHE A 194 4.75 -9.12 -5.23
C PHE A 194 5.55 -9.07 -3.93
N GLN A 195 5.94 -10.25 -3.44
CA GLN A 195 6.97 -10.43 -2.44
C GLN A 195 8.28 -10.82 -3.12
N ILE A 196 9.41 -10.38 -2.57
CA ILE A 196 10.73 -10.73 -3.06
C ILE A 196 11.27 -11.88 -2.22
N ILE A 197 11.80 -12.90 -2.90
CA ILE A 197 12.48 -14.03 -2.30
C ILE A 197 13.92 -13.97 -2.79
N ALA A 198 14.83 -13.59 -1.89
CA ALA A 198 16.25 -13.38 -2.19
C ALA A 198 17.10 -14.64 -2.02
N SER A 199 16.49 -15.75 -1.58
CA SER A 199 17.15 -17.05 -1.44
C SER A 199 16.21 -18.15 -1.89
N ASN A 200 16.67 -18.98 -2.83
CA ASN A 200 15.97 -20.21 -3.17
C ASN A 200 16.07 -21.15 -1.95
N PRO A 201 14.95 -21.68 -1.41
CA PRO A 201 15.00 -22.61 -0.29
C PRO A 201 15.63 -23.96 -0.63
N ASP A 202 15.84 -24.28 -1.92
CA ASP A 202 16.61 -25.44 -2.33
C ASP A 202 18.13 -25.15 -2.20
N PRO A 203 18.84 -25.81 -1.27
CA PRO A 203 20.28 -25.62 -1.08
C PRO A 203 21.14 -26.07 -2.28
N LYS A 204 20.55 -26.76 -3.28
CA LYS A 204 21.23 -27.14 -4.53
C LYS A 204 21.00 -26.16 -5.67
N ALA A 205 20.11 -25.20 -5.51
CA ALA A 205 19.84 -24.20 -6.54
C ALA A 205 20.77 -22.99 -6.34
N GLU A 206 21.28 -22.45 -7.45
CA GLU A 206 22.03 -21.19 -7.42
C GLU A 206 21.18 -20.08 -6.78
N PRO A 207 21.78 -19.21 -5.94
CA PRO A 207 21.08 -18.08 -5.36
C PRO A 207 20.55 -17.17 -6.47
N GLY A 208 19.23 -17.09 -6.58
CA GLY A 208 18.53 -16.34 -7.63
C GLY A 208 17.50 -15.39 -7.03
N LEU A 209 17.22 -14.31 -7.77
CA LEU A 209 16.11 -13.42 -7.46
C LEU A 209 14.80 -14.08 -7.90
N LEU A 210 13.86 -14.19 -6.97
CA LEU A 210 12.53 -14.74 -7.24
C LEU A 210 11.47 -13.75 -6.78
N PHE A 211 10.36 -13.68 -7.51
CA PHE A 211 9.19 -12.91 -7.12
C PHE A 211 8.03 -13.85 -6.83
N LYS A 212 7.28 -13.59 -5.76
CA LYS A 212 6.08 -14.35 -5.43
C LYS A 212 4.87 -13.46 -5.54
N ASN A 213 3.93 -13.82 -6.42
CA ASN A 213 2.67 -13.11 -6.53
C ASN A 213 1.87 -13.29 -5.22
N LYS A 214 1.43 -12.18 -4.62
CA LYS A 214 0.75 -12.20 -3.31
C LYS A 214 -0.68 -12.74 -3.39
N ARG A 215 -1.30 -12.73 -4.57
CA ARG A 215 -2.68 -13.16 -4.78
C ARG A 215 -2.80 -14.67 -4.84
N ASP A 216 -2.02 -15.33 -5.70
CA ASP A 216 -2.11 -16.78 -5.92
C ASP A 216 -0.92 -17.56 -5.31
N ARG A 217 0.05 -16.84 -4.73
CA ARG A 217 1.25 -17.37 -4.08
C ARG A 217 2.20 -18.12 -5.04
N LYS A 218 2.02 -17.99 -6.36
CA LYS A 218 2.92 -18.57 -7.35
C LYS A 218 4.22 -17.79 -7.45
N VAL A 219 5.30 -18.52 -7.70
CA VAL A 219 6.65 -17.97 -7.83
C VAL A 219 6.95 -17.75 -9.30
N ILE A 220 7.53 -16.59 -9.59
CA ILE A 220 8.03 -16.16 -10.88
C ILE A 220 9.56 -16.19 -10.78
N ASN A 221 10.18 -17.06 -11.57
CA ASN A 221 11.63 -17.12 -11.70
C ASN A 221 12.08 -16.18 -12.81
N VAL A 222 13.04 -15.30 -12.49
CA VAL A 222 13.57 -14.30 -13.44
C VAL A 222 14.97 -14.62 -13.93
N ASP A 223 15.51 -15.79 -13.60
CA ASP A 223 16.73 -16.31 -14.23
C ASP A 223 16.48 -16.52 -15.74
N PRO A 224 17.24 -15.87 -16.64
CA PRO A 224 17.12 -16.05 -18.08
C PRO A 224 17.32 -17.48 -18.58
N LYS A 225 17.96 -18.35 -17.78
CA LYS A 225 18.27 -19.75 -18.15
C LYS A 225 17.25 -20.75 -17.60
N ALA A 226 16.32 -20.30 -16.77
CA ALA A 226 15.33 -21.16 -16.13
C ALA A 226 13.92 -20.90 -16.69
N ASP A 227 13.02 -21.84 -16.44
CA ASP A 227 11.59 -21.65 -16.71
C ASP A 227 11.02 -20.59 -15.74
N PRO A 228 10.22 -19.63 -16.22
CA PRO A 228 9.68 -18.55 -15.39
C PRO A 228 8.64 -19.02 -14.36
N GLY A 229 8.16 -20.26 -14.46
CA GLY A 229 7.22 -20.87 -13.52
C GLY A 229 5.77 -20.83 -13.99
N ASP A 230 4.91 -21.51 -13.23
CA ASP A 230 3.48 -21.63 -13.52
C ASP A 230 2.82 -20.27 -13.79
N ASN A 231 1.92 -20.24 -14.79
CA ASN A 231 1.16 -19.05 -15.18
C ASN A 231 2.02 -17.84 -15.58
N SER A 232 3.32 -18.05 -15.81
CA SER A 232 4.28 -16.99 -16.08
C SER A 232 4.92 -17.20 -17.44
N ARG A 233 5.18 -16.10 -18.16
CA ARG A 233 5.87 -16.14 -19.45
C ARG A 233 6.92 -15.06 -19.52
N ARG A 234 8.14 -15.44 -19.87
CA ARG A 234 9.24 -14.51 -20.19
C ARG A 234 9.17 -14.12 -21.67
N ILE A 235 9.16 -12.82 -21.94
CA ILE A 235 9.11 -12.25 -23.29
C ILE A 235 10.21 -11.21 -23.41
N GLU A 236 11.18 -11.47 -24.28
CA GLU A 236 12.25 -10.52 -24.57
C GLU A 236 11.81 -9.58 -25.69
N ILE A 237 11.87 -8.27 -25.42
CA ILE A 237 11.47 -7.25 -26.38
C ILE A 237 12.70 -6.75 -27.10
N LYS A 238 12.80 -7.06 -28.40
CA LYS A 238 13.84 -6.53 -29.26
C LYS A 238 13.54 -5.06 -29.58
N THR A 239 14.41 -4.17 -29.14
CA THR A 239 14.31 -2.72 -29.36
C THR A 239 15.72 -2.11 -29.33
N ASP A 240 15.90 -1.00 -30.01
CA ASP A 240 17.09 -0.14 -29.94
C ASP A 240 16.96 0.97 -28.88
N GLU A 241 15.76 1.14 -28.30
CA GLU A 241 15.48 2.14 -27.29
C GLU A 241 16.19 1.86 -25.97
N TYR A 242 16.53 0.61 -25.66
CA TYR A 242 17.09 0.17 -24.38
C TYR A 242 18.16 -0.90 -24.62
N VAL A 243 19.15 -1.01 -23.72
CA VAL A 243 20.14 -2.10 -23.78
C VAL A 243 19.46 -3.47 -23.64
N GLN A 244 18.50 -3.59 -22.72
CA GLN A 244 17.71 -4.82 -22.57
C GLN A 244 16.34 -4.52 -21.97
N VAL A 245 15.32 -5.19 -22.52
CA VAL A 245 13.96 -5.20 -21.96
C VAL A 245 13.39 -6.62 -21.99
N VAL A 246 12.86 -7.04 -20.84
CA VAL A 246 12.17 -8.33 -20.71
C VAL A 246 10.88 -8.11 -19.94
N ILE A 247 9.79 -8.69 -20.41
CA ILE A 247 8.50 -8.67 -19.72
C ILE A 247 8.23 -10.08 -19.19
N TYR A 248 7.83 -10.15 -17.93
CA TYR A 248 7.31 -11.36 -17.30
C TYR A 248 5.81 -11.17 -17.10
N ASP A 249 5.03 -11.74 -18.01
CA ASP A 249 3.58 -11.80 -17.90
C ASP A 249 3.21 -12.84 -16.85
N HIS A 250 2.22 -12.54 -16.00
CA HIS A 250 1.74 -13.46 -14.98
C HIS A 250 0.22 -13.44 -14.88
N THR A 251 -0.43 -14.55 -15.22
CA THR A 251 -1.89 -14.62 -15.24
C THR A 251 -2.44 -15.19 -13.94
N THR A 252 -3.16 -14.37 -13.17
CA THR A 252 -3.89 -14.86 -12.00
C THR A 252 -5.32 -15.21 -12.42
N ARG A 253 -5.74 -16.48 -12.27
CA ARG A 253 -7.16 -16.84 -12.51
C ARG A 253 -8.02 -16.03 -11.55
N ARG A 254 -9.01 -15.29 -12.07
CA ARG A 254 -10.07 -14.72 -11.22
C ARG A 254 -10.83 -15.89 -10.61
N LYS A 255 -11.01 -15.90 -9.28
CA LYS A 255 -12.05 -16.73 -8.68
C LYS A 255 -13.37 -16.23 -9.28
N THR A 256 -14.00 -17.07 -10.10
CA THR A 256 -15.41 -16.98 -10.44
C THR A 256 -16.25 -17.00 -9.17
#